data_AF-A0A8J3YYM5-F1
#
_entry.id   AF-A0A8J3YYM5-F1
#
_cell.length_a   1.000
_cell.length_b   1.000
_cell.length_c   1.000
_cell.angle_alpha   90.00
_cell.angle_beta   90.00
_cell.angle_gamma   90.00
#
_symmetry.space_group_name_H-M   'P 1'
#
loop_
_entity.id
_entity.type
_entity.pdbx_description
1 polymer ?
#
loop_
_entity_poly.entity_id
_entity_poly.type
_entity_poly.pdbx_seq_one_letter_code
_entity_poly.pdbx_strand_id
1 'polypeptide(L)'
;MTTQGRPDLPSRVLAAAVRGLPAERRHWGLAMRAELVAVNARRDRWAFAWGCVQVTAAQTRVLRAGLHLGAVLATLGTVLAWAATVDYPPLFWGLTMVMSVLAVVCWQARRTAMLGPVGDGRTAWLLRVGGYLVAGAIAAIALAHAHPATVSAAEDGTGVLVFAVVGASCVLGVATVCSRRSAATARVLATAAGCGLAGAAGWLATTVLAPPIPPSTGWAITLAGLAAVAAVAVNSGGSHTPRRGLLAALLAAVTTMVLIFVTVELLAHYGPESLIPDVTPHALPADRVSESRIEIVDPYILLLTLGALFATTLSVAGLVTRVTGWSDRRVAITPR
;
A
#
# COMPACT_ATOMS: atom_id res chain seq x y z
N MET A 1 -49.32 27.63 -18.40
CA MET A 1 -48.56 27.33 -17.16
C MET A 1 -48.23 25.84 -17.16
N THR A 2 -47.07 25.46 -17.70
CA THR A 2 -46.55 24.10 -17.55
C THR A 2 -45.96 24.00 -16.14
N THR A 3 -46.58 23.18 -15.29
CA THR A 3 -46.01 22.84 -13.99
C THR A 3 -44.62 22.26 -14.22
N GLN A 4 -43.57 23.00 -13.87
CA GLN A 4 -42.19 22.51 -13.85
C GLN A 4 -42.13 21.34 -12.86
N GLY A 5 -42.36 20.14 -13.38
CA GLY A 5 -42.35 18.91 -12.61
C GLY A 5 -40.99 18.75 -11.95
N ARG A 6 -41.00 18.58 -10.62
CA ARG A 6 -39.80 18.26 -9.85
C ARG A 6 -39.02 17.15 -10.58
N PRO A 7 -37.70 17.30 -10.81
CA PRO A 7 -36.94 16.30 -11.55
C PRO A 7 -37.05 14.95 -10.84
N ASP A 8 -37.46 13.95 -11.61
CA ASP A 8 -37.65 12.58 -11.14
C ASP A 8 -36.31 11.93 -10.78
N LEU A 9 -36.36 10.91 -9.92
CA LEU A 9 -35.18 10.22 -9.40
C LEU A 9 -34.21 9.70 -10.51
N PRO A 10 -34.69 9.03 -11.59
CA PRO A 10 -33.83 8.63 -12.70
C PRO A 10 -33.05 9.79 -13.32
N SER A 11 -33.70 10.93 -13.54
CA SER A 11 -33.04 12.13 -14.09
C SER A 11 -31.97 12.68 -13.16
N ARG A 12 -32.18 12.65 -11.83
CA ARG A 12 -31.17 13.09 -10.86
C ARG A 12 -29.94 12.19 -10.85
N VAL A 13 -30.14 10.87 -10.92
CA VAL A 13 -29.05 9.88 -10.98
C VAL A 13 -28.24 10.07 -12.26
N LEU A 14 -28.90 10.17 -13.42
CA LEU A 14 -28.23 10.41 -14.69
C LEU A 14 -27.47 11.74 -14.69
N ALA A 15 -28.09 12.81 -14.19
CA ALA A 15 -27.44 14.13 -14.09
C ALA A 15 -26.22 14.12 -13.15
N ALA A 16 -26.22 13.30 -12.10
CA ALA A 16 -25.04 13.11 -11.25
C ALA A 16 -23.92 12.36 -11.99
N ALA A 17 -24.26 11.30 -12.74
CA ALA A 17 -23.30 10.56 -13.55
C ALA A 17 -22.66 11.44 -14.64
N VAL A 18 -23.48 12.22 -15.35
CA VAL A 18 -23.03 13.13 -16.42
C VAL A 18 -22.09 14.21 -15.89
N ARG A 19 -22.27 14.68 -14.64
CA ARG A 19 -21.34 15.62 -14.01
C ARG A 19 -19.93 15.05 -13.82
N GLY A 20 -19.79 13.72 -13.78
CA GLY A 20 -18.50 13.03 -13.70
C GLY A 20 -17.84 12.74 -15.06
N LEU A 21 -18.48 13.10 -16.18
CA LEU A 21 -17.89 12.89 -17.51
C LEU A 21 -16.81 13.95 -17.84
N PRO A 22 -15.78 13.58 -18.64
CA PRO A 22 -14.85 14.52 -19.23
C PRO A 22 -15.58 15.61 -20.03
N ALA A 23 -14.97 16.80 -20.14
CA ALA A 23 -15.56 17.94 -20.85
C ALA A 23 -15.98 17.58 -22.28
N GLU A 24 -15.14 16.83 -22.99
CA GLU A 24 -15.40 16.34 -24.36
C GLU A 24 -16.65 15.48 -24.46
N ARG A 25 -17.11 14.80 -23.39
CA ARG A 25 -18.26 13.87 -23.41
C ARG A 25 -19.53 14.47 -22.81
N ARG A 26 -19.52 15.74 -22.41
CA ARG A 26 -20.71 16.40 -21.85
C ARG A 26 -21.87 16.46 -22.85
N HIS A 27 -21.58 16.58 -24.15
CA HIS A 27 -22.61 16.56 -25.20
C HIS A 27 -23.35 15.22 -25.25
N TRP A 28 -22.65 14.09 -25.10
CA TRP A 28 -23.27 12.77 -24.98
C TRP A 28 -24.16 12.69 -23.74
N GLY A 29 -23.68 13.18 -22.60
CA GLY A 29 -24.46 13.20 -21.36
C GLY A 29 -25.73 14.07 -21.46
N LEU A 30 -25.67 15.19 -22.18
CA LEU A 30 -26.83 16.03 -22.48
C LEU A 30 -27.80 15.32 -23.43
N ALA A 31 -27.30 14.64 -24.47
CA ALA A 31 -28.13 13.84 -25.37
C ALA A 31 -28.86 12.72 -24.62
N MET A 32 -28.18 11.96 -23.76
CA MET A 32 -28.81 10.90 -22.96
C MET A 32 -29.87 11.46 -21.99
N ARG A 33 -29.68 12.68 -21.48
CA ARG A 33 -30.70 13.34 -20.67
C ARG A 33 -31.92 13.73 -21.48
N ALA A 34 -31.75 14.14 -22.74
CA ALA A 34 -32.86 14.41 -23.65
C ALA A 34 -33.61 13.12 -24.02
N GLU A 35 -32.89 12.04 -24.34
CA GLU A 35 -33.47 10.71 -24.61
C GLU A 35 -34.28 10.19 -23.41
N LEU A 36 -33.80 10.38 -22.18
CA LEU A 36 -34.52 9.99 -20.97
C LEU A 36 -35.90 10.69 -20.85
N VAL A 37 -36.06 11.90 -21.40
CA VAL A 37 -37.36 12.61 -21.40
C VAL A 37 -38.38 11.89 -22.28
N ALA A 38 -37.94 11.30 -23.40
CA ALA A 38 -38.81 10.56 -24.32
C ALA A 38 -39.25 9.19 -23.77
N VAL A 39 -38.56 8.66 -22.75
CA VAL A 39 -38.93 7.39 -22.11
C VAL A 39 -40.05 7.63 -21.10
N ASN A 40 -41.26 7.17 -21.42
CA ASN A 40 -42.46 7.41 -20.61
C ASN A 40 -42.61 6.43 -19.43
N ALA A 41 -42.30 5.15 -19.65
CA ALA A 41 -42.47 4.13 -18.63
C ALA A 41 -41.41 4.24 -17.53
N ARG A 42 -41.85 4.30 -16.27
CA ARG A 42 -40.95 4.47 -15.11
C ARG A 42 -39.88 3.39 -15.01
N ARG A 43 -40.20 2.15 -15.35
CA ARG A 43 -39.26 1.01 -15.34
C ARG A 43 -38.16 1.19 -16.39
N ASP A 44 -38.54 1.61 -17.59
CA ASP A 44 -37.62 1.79 -18.72
C ASP A 44 -36.70 2.99 -18.49
N ARG A 45 -37.21 4.06 -17.88
CA ARG A 45 -36.40 5.22 -17.44
C ARG A 45 -35.28 4.80 -16.49
N TRP A 46 -35.58 3.90 -15.55
CA TRP A 46 -34.58 3.37 -14.62
C TRP A 46 -33.55 2.48 -15.32
N ALA A 47 -34.00 1.58 -16.19
CA ALA A 47 -33.10 0.72 -16.96
C ALA A 47 -32.15 1.57 -17.84
N PHE A 48 -32.69 2.59 -18.51
CA PHE A 48 -31.94 3.54 -19.33
C PHE A 48 -30.91 4.33 -18.51
N ALA A 49 -31.34 4.94 -17.39
CA ALA A 49 -30.45 5.69 -16.51
C ALA A 49 -29.33 4.80 -15.96
N TRP A 50 -29.65 3.55 -15.59
CA TRP A 50 -28.67 2.60 -15.10
C TRP A 50 -27.67 2.17 -16.18
N GLY A 51 -28.12 1.95 -17.41
CA GLY A 51 -27.23 1.69 -18.55
C GLY A 51 -26.24 2.84 -18.78
N CYS A 52 -26.71 4.08 -18.75
CA CYS A 52 -25.85 5.26 -18.88
C CYS A 52 -24.83 5.39 -17.73
N VAL A 53 -25.25 5.09 -16.49
CA VAL A 53 -24.36 5.07 -15.32
C VAL A 53 -23.27 4.00 -15.48
N GLN A 54 -23.63 2.81 -15.96
CA GLN A 54 -22.67 1.72 -16.19
C GLN A 54 -21.61 2.10 -17.23
N VAL A 55 -22.02 2.72 -18.35
CA VAL A 55 -21.10 3.22 -19.39
C VAL A 55 -20.16 4.29 -18.82
N THR A 56 -20.71 5.24 -18.07
CA THR A 56 -19.92 6.32 -17.44
C THR A 56 -18.90 5.75 -16.45
N ALA A 57 -19.33 4.80 -15.61
CA ALA A 57 -18.46 4.13 -14.65
C ALA A 57 -17.37 3.29 -15.32
N ALA A 58 -17.67 2.63 -16.44
CA ALA A 58 -16.68 1.88 -17.23
C ALA A 58 -15.58 2.82 -17.76
N GLN A 59 -15.95 4.01 -18.24
CA GLN A 59 -14.99 5.00 -18.74
C GLN A 59 -14.08 5.54 -17.63
N THR A 60 -14.61 5.79 -16.42
CA THR A 60 -13.77 6.20 -15.27
C THR A 60 -12.80 5.09 -14.86
N ARG A 61 -13.18 3.82 -15.01
CA ARG A 61 -12.28 2.68 -14.76
C ARG A 61 -11.12 2.65 -15.76
N VAL A 62 -11.38 2.92 -17.03
CA VAL A 62 -10.33 3.01 -18.06
C VAL A 62 -9.37 4.15 -17.76
N LEU A 63 -9.88 5.34 -17.39
CA LEU A 63 -9.02 6.47 -17.02
C LEU A 63 -8.16 6.15 -15.79
N ARG A 64 -8.74 5.57 -14.73
CA ARG A 64 -7.96 5.14 -13.55
C ARG A 64 -6.94 4.07 -13.89
N ALA A 65 -7.29 3.12 -14.76
CA ALA A 65 -6.36 2.10 -15.21
C ALA A 65 -5.19 2.73 -16.01
N GLY A 66 -5.48 3.69 -16.88
CA GLY A 66 -4.50 4.47 -17.62
C GLY A 66 -3.59 5.28 -16.70
N LEU A 67 -4.15 6.02 -15.75
CA LEU A 67 -3.38 6.78 -14.74
C LEU A 67 -2.49 5.86 -13.89
N HIS A 68 -3.02 4.72 -13.43
CA HIS A 68 -2.24 3.76 -12.68
C HIS A 68 -1.14 3.14 -13.54
N LEU A 69 -1.41 2.83 -14.81
CA LEU A 69 -0.39 2.32 -15.72
C LEU A 69 0.69 3.36 -15.98
N GLY A 70 0.31 4.61 -16.24
CA GLY A 70 1.23 5.74 -16.41
C GLY A 70 2.11 5.95 -15.19
N ALA A 71 1.55 5.91 -13.98
CA ALA A 71 2.33 6.00 -12.74
C ALA A 71 3.34 4.85 -12.62
N VAL A 72 2.94 3.61 -12.91
CA VAL A 72 3.85 2.45 -12.87
C VAL A 72 4.96 2.57 -13.91
N LEU A 73 4.64 2.97 -15.14
CA LEU A 73 5.62 3.15 -16.22
C LEU A 73 6.57 4.32 -15.91
N ALA A 74 6.07 5.41 -15.33
CA ALA A 74 6.89 6.52 -14.90
C ALA A 74 7.87 6.09 -13.82
N THR A 75 7.41 5.40 -12.77
CA THR A 75 8.29 4.87 -11.71
C THR A 75 9.33 3.90 -12.28
N LEU A 76 8.91 2.98 -13.15
CA LEU A 76 9.84 2.04 -13.80
C LEU A 76 10.87 2.78 -14.67
N GLY A 77 10.43 3.77 -15.45
CA GLY A 77 11.29 4.60 -16.27
C GLY A 77 12.30 5.40 -15.45
N THR A 78 11.89 5.98 -14.33
CA THR A 78 12.78 6.69 -13.40
C THR A 78 13.83 5.73 -12.81
N VAL A 79 13.41 4.53 -12.38
CA VAL A 79 14.33 3.53 -11.85
C VAL A 79 15.31 3.03 -12.92
N LEU A 80 14.85 2.78 -14.15
CA LEU A 80 15.72 2.34 -15.25
C LEU A 80 16.68 3.44 -15.71
N ALA A 81 16.20 4.68 -15.84
CA ALA A 81 17.05 5.82 -16.22
C ALA A 81 18.16 6.05 -15.19
N TRP A 82 17.86 5.87 -13.90
CA TRP A 82 18.85 5.92 -12.84
C TRP A 82 19.75 4.68 -12.81
N ALA A 83 19.22 3.48 -13.00
CA ALA A 83 20.05 2.27 -13.08
C ALA A 83 21.06 2.34 -14.24
N ALA A 84 20.73 3.05 -15.32
CA ALA A 84 21.63 3.32 -16.43
C ALA A 84 22.78 4.30 -16.08
N THR A 85 22.70 5.03 -14.96
CA THR A 85 23.81 5.87 -14.46
C THR A 85 24.75 5.11 -13.52
N VAL A 86 24.49 3.82 -13.26
CA VAL A 86 25.32 2.98 -12.39
C VAL A 86 26.39 2.29 -13.23
N ASP A 87 27.64 2.73 -13.11
CA ASP A 87 28.82 2.11 -13.76
C ASP A 87 29.30 0.82 -13.06
N TYR A 88 28.37 0.01 -12.54
CA TYR A 88 28.66 -1.28 -11.88
C TYR A 88 27.70 -2.37 -12.40
N PRO A 89 28.15 -3.20 -13.37
CA PRO A 89 27.30 -4.17 -14.06
C PRO A 89 26.54 -5.16 -13.16
N PRO A 90 27.13 -5.71 -12.07
CA PRO A 90 26.39 -6.64 -11.20
C PRO A 90 25.18 -6.01 -10.51
N LEU A 91 25.29 -4.74 -10.08
CA LEU A 91 24.17 -4.01 -9.47
C LEU A 91 23.07 -3.72 -10.48
N PHE A 92 23.42 -3.37 -11.72
CA PHE A 92 22.46 -3.20 -12.80
C PHE A 92 21.62 -4.47 -13.03
N TRP A 93 22.26 -5.64 -13.07
CA TRP A 93 21.56 -6.92 -13.21
C TRP A 93 20.69 -7.25 -12.00
N GLY A 94 21.18 -7.01 -10.78
CA GLY A 94 20.41 -7.19 -9.55
C GLY A 94 19.15 -6.33 -9.52
N LEU A 95 19.28 -5.02 -9.78
CA LEU A 95 18.15 -4.10 -9.87
C LEU A 95 17.17 -4.51 -10.96
N THR A 96 17.66 -4.91 -12.13
CA THR A 96 16.82 -5.36 -13.25
C THR A 96 16.03 -6.62 -12.88
N MET A 97 16.66 -7.59 -12.20
CA MET A 97 16.00 -8.81 -11.71
C MET A 97 14.90 -8.47 -10.70
N VAL A 98 15.21 -7.63 -9.70
CA VAL A 98 14.27 -7.21 -8.67
C VAL A 98 13.08 -6.48 -9.29
N MET A 99 13.33 -5.52 -10.19
CA MET A 99 12.27 -4.79 -10.88
C MET A 99 11.41 -5.72 -11.74
N SER A 100 12.02 -6.70 -12.39
CA SER A 100 11.30 -7.72 -13.17
C SER A 100 10.42 -8.58 -12.27
N VAL A 101 10.92 -9.03 -11.12
CA VAL A 101 10.14 -9.80 -10.13
C VAL A 101 8.99 -8.97 -9.58
N LEU A 102 9.23 -7.72 -9.19
CA LEU A 102 8.19 -6.80 -8.72
C LEU A 102 7.14 -6.53 -9.80
N ALA A 103 7.57 -6.33 -11.05
CA ALA A 103 6.66 -6.14 -12.18
C ALA A 103 5.82 -7.39 -12.43
N VAL A 104 6.41 -8.59 -12.40
CA VAL A 104 5.70 -9.87 -12.50
C VAL A 104 4.72 -10.04 -11.34
N VAL A 105 5.12 -9.75 -10.10
CA VAL A 105 4.24 -9.79 -8.93
C VAL A 105 3.06 -8.82 -9.08
N CYS A 106 3.33 -7.58 -9.48
CA CYS A 106 2.31 -6.58 -9.72
C CYS A 106 1.38 -6.97 -10.88
N TRP A 107 1.91 -7.59 -11.91
CA TRP A 107 1.16 -8.12 -13.05
C TRP A 107 0.28 -9.30 -12.63
N GLN A 108 0.83 -10.28 -11.92
CA GLN A 108 0.12 -11.42 -11.35
C GLN A 108 -1.00 -10.94 -10.43
N ALA A 109 -0.74 -9.87 -9.66
CA ALA A 109 -1.71 -9.23 -8.79
C ALA A 109 -2.89 -8.59 -9.53
N ARG A 110 -2.72 -8.26 -10.81
CA ARG A 110 -3.79 -7.75 -11.67
C ARG A 110 -4.62 -8.87 -12.30
N ARG A 111 -4.08 -10.08 -12.46
CA ARG A 111 -4.84 -11.21 -13.01
C ARG A 111 -5.93 -11.63 -12.03
N THR A 112 -7.17 -11.64 -12.51
CA THR A 112 -8.41 -11.97 -11.77
C THR A 112 -8.36 -13.34 -11.08
N ALA A 113 -7.49 -14.24 -11.54
CA ALA A 113 -7.35 -15.59 -11.02
C ALA A 113 -6.64 -15.67 -9.66
N MET A 114 -5.64 -14.81 -9.38
CA MET A 114 -4.75 -15.02 -8.22
C MET A 114 -4.93 -14.04 -7.07
N LEU A 115 -4.98 -12.73 -7.28
CA LEU A 115 -5.17 -11.75 -6.20
C LEU A 115 -6.54 -11.03 -6.26
N GLY A 116 -7.27 -11.18 -7.36
CA GLY A 116 -8.62 -10.66 -7.53
C GLY A 116 -8.70 -9.13 -7.60
N PRO A 117 -9.86 -8.58 -7.97
CA PRO A 117 -10.02 -7.13 -8.01
C PRO A 117 -9.87 -6.52 -6.61
N VAL A 118 -9.33 -5.30 -6.54
CA VAL A 118 -9.23 -4.51 -5.29
C VAL A 118 -10.64 -4.24 -4.74
N GLY A 119 -10.78 -4.26 -3.42
CA GLY A 119 -12.02 -3.81 -2.77
C GLY A 119 -12.41 -2.42 -3.28
N ASP A 120 -13.71 -2.19 -3.51
CA ASP A 120 -14.21 -0.88 -4.00
C ASP A 120 -14.15 0.23 -2.92
N GLY A 121 -13.64 -0.08 -1.73
CA GLY A 121 -13.55 0.85 -0.60
C GLY A 121 -12.34 1.80 -0.67
N ARG A 122 -12.53 3.05 -0.23
CA ARG A 122 -11.47 4.07 -0.14
C ARG A 122 -10.28 3.63 0.71
N THR A 123 -10.51 2.90 1.80
CA THR A 123 -9.46 2.39 2.70
C THR A 123 -8.54 1.38 2.02
N ALA A 124 -9.10 0.42 1.27
CA ALA A 124 -8.30 -0.55 0.52
C ALA A 124 -7.43 0.15 -0.55
N TRP A 125 -7.96 1.21 -1.17
CA TRP A 125 -7.19 2.04 -2.10
C TRP A 125 -6.06 2.79 -1.40
N LEU A 126 -6.36 3.52 -0.31
CA LEU A 126 -5.37 4.28 0.46
C LEU A 126 -4.23 3.39 0.97
N LEU A 127 -4.56 2.21 1.52
CA LEU A 127 -3.55 1.28 2.00
C LEU A 127 -2.67 0.72 0.90
N ARG A 128 -3.25 0.46 -0.27
CA ARG A 128 -2.49 -0.03 -1.41
C ARG A 128 -1.53 1.05 -1.93
N VAL A 129 -1.98 2.30 -2.02
CA VAL A 129 -1.12 3.45 -2.35
C VAL A 129 -0.02 3.62 -1.29
N GLY A 130 -0.39 3.59 -0.01
CA GLY A 130 0.58 3.68 1.09
C GLY A 130 1.62 2.56 1.06
N GLY A 131 1.20 1.31 0.83
CA GLY A 131 2.11 0.17 0.69
C GLY A 131 3.07 0.32 -0.49
N TYR A 132 2.61 0.88 -1.61
CA TYR A 132 3.49 1.19 -2.75
C TYR A 132 4.47 2.32 -2.46
N LEU A 133 4.04 3.37 -1.75
CA LEU A 133 4.93 4.46 -1.33
C LEU A 133 6.01 3.95 -0.38
N VAL A 134 5.64 3.10 0.59
CA VAL A 134 6.59 2.47 1.52
C VAL A 134 7.59 1.58 0.77
N ALA A 135 7.12 0.75 -0.16
CA ALA A 135 8.01 -0.07 -0.98
C ALA A 135 8.93 0.77 -1.87
N GLY A 136 8.43 1.88 -2.41
CA GLY A 136 9.23 2.86 -3.15
C GLY A 136 10.29 3.54 -2.28
N ALA A 137 9.96 3.88 -1.03
CA ALA A 137 10.91 4.43 -0.07
C ALA A 137 12.01 3.43 0.29
N ILE A 138 11.65 2.17 0.58
CA ILE A 138 12.62 1.08 0.83
C ILE A 138 13.54 0.90 -0.38
N ALA A 139 12.97 0.89 -1.60
CA ALA A 139 13.76 0.79 -2.82
C ALA A 139 14.71 1.99 -2.97
N ALA A 140 14.25 3.22 -2.71
CA ALA A 140 15.09 4.42 -2.78
C ALA A 140 16.23 4.41 -1.74
N ILE A 141 15.98 3.91 -0.52
CA ILE A 141 17.00 3.73 0.51
C ILE A 141 18.05 2.72 0.04
N ALA A 142 17.62 1.55 -0.44
CA ALA A 142 18.53 0.53 -0.99
C ALA A 142 19.38 1.08 -2.13
N LEU A 143 18.77 1.92 -2.96
CA LEU A 143 19.40 2.54 -4.11
C LEU A 143 20.46 3.57 -3.69
N ALA A 144 20.17 4.37 -2.67
CA ALA A 144 21.10 5.33 -2.11
C ALA A 144 22.35 4.65 -1.52
N HIS A 145 22.17 3.52 -0.84
CA HIS A 145 23.28 2.72 -0.28
C HIS A 145 24.13 2.03 -1.35
N ALA A 146 23.56 1.78 -2.53
CA ALA A 146 24.24 1.11 -3.62
C ALA A 146 24.96 2.08 -4.58
N HIS A 147 24.94 3.39 -4.30
CA HIS A 147 25.53 4.39 -5.19
C HIS A 147 27.07 4.31 -5.16
N PRO A 148 27.77 4.25 -6.31
CA PRO A 148 29.22 4.01 -6.36
C PRO A 148 30.09 5.10 -5.71
N ALA A 149 29.50 6.27 -5.39
CA ALA A 149 30.17 7.32 -4.61
C ALA A 149 30.29 6.99 -3.10
N THR A 150 29.61 5.96 -2.60
CA THR A 150 29.81 5.46 -1.24
C THR A 150 30.81 4.31 -1.26
N VAL A 151 31.87 4.40 -0.45
CA VAL A 151 33.07 3.52 -0.47
C VAL A 151 32.74 2.03 -0.22
N SER A 152 31.54 1.71 0.30
CA SER A 152 31.03 0.35 0.54
C SER A 152 30.25 -0.29 -0.62
N ALA A 153 29.96 0.43 -1.70
CA ALA A 153 29.05 -0.01 -2.77
C ALA A 153 29.59 -1.16 -3.65
N ALA A 154 30.90 -1.45 -3.61
CA ALA A 154 31.54 -2.43 -4.48
C ALA A 154 31.50 -3.88 -3.94
N GLU A 155 31.24 -4.09 -2.65
CA GLU A 155 31.28 -5.42 -2.01
C GLU A 155 29.88 -5.99 -1.66
N ASP A 156 28.85 -5.15 -1.47
CA ASP A 156 27.57 -5.57 -0.85
C ASP A 156 26.35 -5.64 -1.79
N GLY A 157 26.46 -6.39 -2.89
CA GLY A 157 25.28 -6.77 -3.69
C GLY A 157 24.15 -7.43 -2.85
N THR A 158 24.50 -7.98 -1.69
CA THR A 158 23.60 -8.59 -0.71
C THR A 158 22.58 -7.59 -0.12
N GLY A 159 22.99 -6.36 0.17
CA GLY A 159 22.10 -5.35 0.79
C GLY A 159 20.91 -5.02 -0.10
N VAL A 160 21.16 -4.80 -1.40
CA VAL A 160 20.13 -4.51 -2.40
C VAL A 160 19.11 -5.64 -2.51
N LEU A 161 19.57 -6.90 -2.47
CA LEU A 161 18.68 -8.06 -2.47
C LEU A 161 17.81 -8.13 -1.20
N VAL A 162 18.37 -7.82 -0.02
CA VAL A 162 17.61 -7.77 1.23
C VAL A 162 16.49 -6.74 1.16
N PHE A 163 16.80 -5.50 0.79
CA PHE A 163 15.79 -4.44 0.67
C PHE A 163 14.73 -4.74 -0.40
N ALA A 164 15.15 -5.33 -1.52
CA ALA A 164 14.25 -5.77 -2.57
C ALA A 164 13.25 -6.83 -2.09
N VAL A 165 13.73 -7.86 -1.39
CA VAL A 165 12.90 -8.92 -0.80
C VAL A 165 11.94 -8.32 0.21
N VAL A 166 12.40 -7.41 1.08
CA VAL A 166 11.54 -6.76 2.07
C VAL A 166 10.44 -5.93 1.40
N GLY A 167 10.81 -5.11 0.41
CA GLY A 167 9.86 -4.30 -0.37
C GLY A 167 8.82 -5.18 -1.06
N ALA A 168 9.25 -6.27 -1.70
CA ALA A 168 8.37 -7.22 -2.36
C ALA A 168 7.39 -7.89 -1.36
N SER A 169 7.88 -8.34 -0.21
CA SER A 169 7.05 -8.93 0.85
C SER A 169 6.02 -7.94 1.38
N CYS A 170 6.38 -6.68 1.59
CA CYS A 170 5.44 -5.63 2.00
C CYS A 170 4.33 -5.40 0.95
N VAL A 171 4.71 -5.32 -0.33
CA VAL A 171 3.75 -5.15 -1.44
C VAL A 171 2.80 -6.35 -1.51
N LEU A 172 3.31 -7.58 -1.43
CA LEU A 172 2.51 -8.80 -1.43
C LEU A 172 1.55 -8.85 -0.23
N GLY A 173 2.04 -8.51 0.96
CA GLY A 173 1.25 -8.48 2.18
C GLY A 173 0.08 -7.50 2.09
N VAL A 174 0.33 -6.28 1.64
CA VAL A 174 -0.72 -5.27 1.46
C VAL A 174 -1.68 -5.65 0.32
N ALA A 175 -1.17 -6.16 -0.80
CA ALA A 175 -1.99 -6.51 -1.96
C ALA A 175 -2.96 -7.66 -1.65
N THR A 176 -2.52 -8.68 -0.90
CA THR A 176 -3.33 -9.82 -0.51
C THR A 176 -4.47 -9.41 0.43
N VAL A 177 -4.19 -8.62 1.47
CA VAL A 177 -5.22 -8.21 2.45
C VAL A 177 -6.21 -7.18 1.89
N CYS A 178 -5.79 -6.38 0.90
CA CYS A 178 -6.67 -5.42 0.22
C CYS A 178 -7.51 -6.04 -0.92
N SER A 179 -7.36 -7.35 -1.17
CA SER A 179 -8.15 -8.05 -2.19
C SER A 179 -9.63 -8.14 -1.80
N ARG A 180 -10.56 -8.09 -2.79
CA ARG A 180 -12.01 -8.25 -2.53
C ARG A 180 -12.39 -9.54 -1.81
N ARG A 181 -11.58 -10.59 -1.97
CA ARG A 181 -11.82 -11.92 -1.40
C ARG A 181 -11.19 -12.09 -0.01
N SER A 182 -10.43 -11.11 0.47
CA SER A 182 -9.81 -11.10 1.78
C SER A 182 -10.87 -11.13 2.89
N ALA A 183 -10.56 -11.81 3.99
CA ALA A 183 -11.37 -11.74 5.21
C ALA A 183 -11.22 -10.39 5.95
N ALA A 184 -10.21 -9.59 5.60
CA ALA A 184 -9.97 -8.27 6.16
C ALA A 184 -11.05 -7.29 5.69
N THR A 185 -11.89 -6.84 6.62
CA THR A 185 -12.88 -5.79 6.35
C THR A 185 -12.21 -4.42 6.31
N ALA A 186 -12.90 -3.41 5.78
CA ALA A 186 -12.42 -2.02 5.80
C ALA A 186 -12.07 -1.54 7.22
N ARG A 187 -12.81 -2.00 8.24
CA ARG A 187 -12.54 -1.71 9.65
C ARG A 187 -11.24 -2.36 10.12
N VAL A 188 -11.03 -3.65 9.83
CA VAL A 188 -9.77 -4.36 10.17
C VAL A 188 -8.57 -3.63 9.58
N LEU A 189 -8.66 -3.30 8.30
CA LEU A 189 -7.63 -2.57 7.57
C LEU A 189 -7.33 -1.19 8.19
N ALA A 190 -8.37 -0.38 8.45
CA ALA A 190 -8.20 0.96 9.01
C ALA A 190 -7.64 0.93 10.45
N THR A 191 -8.15 0.03 11.29
CA THR A 191 -7.75 -0.08 12.69
C THR A 191 -6.34 -0.63 12.83
N ALA A 192 -5.96 -1.66 12.05
CA ALA A 192 -4.61 -2.19 12.07
C ALA A 192 -3.57 -1.18 11.57
N ALA A 193 -3.84 -0.50 10.45
CA ALA A 193 -2.95 0.55 9.95
C ALA A 193 -2.86 1.74 10.92
N GLY A 194 -3.99 2.15 11.51
CA GLY A 194 -4.03 3.19 12.53
C GLY A 194 -3.23 2.83 13.78
N CYS A 195 -3.36 1.59 14.29
CA CYS A 195 -2.56 1.10 15.41
C CYS A 195 -1.06 1.08 15.06
N GLY A 196 -0.71 0.65 13.84
CA GLY A 196 0.68 0.63 13.39
C GLY A 196 1.29 2.02 13.26
N LEU A 197 0.54 2.97 12.70
CA LEU A 197 0.93 4.39 12.64
C LEU A 197 1.10 5.00 14.04
N ALA A 198 0.18 4.70 14.96
CA ALA A 198 0.28 5.16 16.35
C ALA A 198 1.51 4.59 17.06
N GLY A 199 1.84 3.32 16.83
CA GLY A 199 3.06 2.70 17.36
C GLY A 199 4.33 3.39 16.85
N ALA A 200 4.42 3.63 15.54
CA ALA A 200 5.55 4.32 14.94
C ALA A 200 5.67 5.79 15.39
N ALA A 201 4.53 6.49 15.49
CA ALA A 201 4.50 7.87 15.99
C ALA A 201 4.89 7.95 17.48
N GLY A 202 4.47 6.97 18.29
CA GLY A 202 4.88 6.85 19.69
C GLY A 202 6.40 6.66 19.82
N TRP A 203 6.98 5.78 19.00
CA TRP A 203 8.44 5.60 18.94
C TRP A 203 9.15 6.90 18.55
N LEU A 204 8.71 7.56 17.47
CA LEU A 204 9.30 8.82 17.01
C LEU A 204 9.21 9.92 18.08
N ALA A 205 8.07 10.06 18.73
CA ALA A 205 7.88 11.03 19.80
C ALA A 205 8.85 10.76 20.96
N THR A 206 9.04 9.50 21.36
CA THR A 206 10.02 9.17 22.41
C THR A 206 11.44 9.56 22.01
N THR A 207 11.85 9.28 20.77
CA THR A 207 13.19 9.62 20.26
C THR A 207 13.45 11.13 20.18
N VAL A 208 12.45 11.91 19.74
CA VAL A 208 12.59 13.37 19.62
C VAL A 208 12.56 14.06 20.99
N LEU A 209 11.72 13.58 21.91
CA LEU A 209 11.58 14.18 23.25
C LEU A 209 12.69 13.75 24.22
N ALA A 210 13.28 12.58 24.02
CA ALA A 210 14.35 12.04 24.84
C ALA A 210 15.51 11.53 23.95
N PRO A 211 16.26 12.43 23.28
CA PRO A 211 17.43 12.07 22.50
C PRO A 211 18.49 11.35 23.35
N PRO A 212 19.33 10.46 22.77
CA PRO A 212 19.46 10.14 21.34
C PRO A 212 18.53 9.02 20.83
N ILE A 213 18.64 8.65 19.55
CA ILE A 213 18.02 7.44 18.98
C ILE A 213 18.44 6.23 19.83
N PRO A 214 17.50 5.38 20.31
CA PRO A 214 17.86 4.21 21.09
C PRO A 214 18.79 3.26 20.30
N PRO A 215 19.93 2.84 20.84
CA PRO A 215 20.87 1.94 20.15
C PRO A 215 20.37 0.49 20.08
N SER A 216 19.24 0.17 20.72
CA SER A 216 18.63 -1.16 20.71
C SER A 216 17.21 -1.13 20.15
N THR A 217 16.80 -2.23 19.53
CA THR A 217 15.46 -2.37 18.93
C THR A 217 14.40 -2.84 19.91
N GLY A 218 14.74 -3.12 21.18
CA GLY A 218 13.82 -3.68 22.17
C GLY A 218 12.53 -2.85 22.30
N TRP A 219 12.67 -1.53 22.45
CA TRP A 219 11.51 -0.63 22.55
C TRP A 219 10.65 -0.61 21.28
N ALA A 220 11.27 -0.61 20.10
CA ALA A 220 10.57 -0.66 18.83
C ALA A 220 9.78 -1.97 18.66
N ILE A 221 10.36 -3.12 19.05
CA ILE A 221 9.69 -4.42 19.05
C ILE A 221 8.51 -4.42 20.03
N THR A 222 8.69 -3.85 21.22
CA THR A 222 7.60 -3.71 22.21
C THR A 222 6.44 -2.89 21.64
N LEU A 223 6.70 -1.75 21.01
CA LEU A 223 5.67 -0.91 20.40
C LEU A 223 4.96 -1.61 19.23
N ALA A 224 5.69 -2.38 18.41
CA ALA A 224 5.09 -3.19 17.36
C ALA A 224 4.16 -4.29 17.93
N GLY A 225 4.57 -4.95 19.03
CA GLY A 225 3.76 -5.91 19.75
C GLY A 225 2.49 -5.28 20.35
N LEU A 226 2.63 -4.12 21.00
CA LEU A 226 1.50 -3.36 21.54
C LEU A 226 0.52 -2.92 20.45
N ALA A 227 1.03 -2.43 19.31
CA ALA A 227 0.21 -2.08 18.16
C ALA A 227 -0.57 -3.29 17.62
N ALA A 228 0.06 -4.47 17.55
CA ALA A 228 -0.59 -5.72 17.15
C ALA A 228 -1.70 -6.14 18.13
N VAL A 229 -1.43 -6.11 19.44
CA VAL A 229 -2.42 -6.42 20.48
C VAL A 229 -3.59 -5.44 20.45
N ALA A 230 -3.33 -4.14 20.32
CA ALA A 230 -4.36 -3.11 20.19
C ALA A 230 -5.23 -3.35 18.94
N ALA A 231 -4.61 -3.69 17.80
CA ALA A 231 -5.34 -4.02 16.58
C ALA A 231 -6.26 -5.24 16.76
N VAL A 232 -5.82 -6.28 17.49
CA VAL A 232 -6.67 -7.43 17.83
C VAL A 232 -7.82 -7.01 18.74
N ALA A 233 -7.54 -6.26 19.81
CA ALA A 233 -8.54 -5.82 20.79
C ALA A 233 -9.64 -4.97 20.14
N VAL A 234 -9.29 -4.05 19.24
CA VAL A 234 -10.27 -3.21 18.52
C VAL A 234 -11.17 -4.04 17.58
N ASN A 235 -10.73 -5.24 17.20
CA ASN A 235 -11.44 -6.14 16.29
C ASN A 235 -12.09 -7.37 16.99
N SER A 236 -12.02 -7.47 18.32
CA SER A 236 -12.53 -8.63 19.10
C SER A 236 -14.03 -8.62 19.41
N GLY A 237 -14.80 -7.65 18.90
CA GLY A 237 -16.25 -7.53 19.15
C GLY A 237 -17.11 -8.70 18.63
N GLY A 238 -18.44 -8.65 18.84
CA GLY A 238 -19.37 -9.79 18.71
C GLY A 238 -19.43 -10.57 17.39
N SER A 239 -18.74 -10.14 16.33
CA SER A 239 -18.55 -10.90 15.09
C SER A 239 -17.10 -11.37 14.91
N HIS A 240 -16.39 -11.63 16.01
CA HIS A 240 -14.97 -11.98 16.00
C HIS A 240 -14.75 -13.29 15.25
N THR A 241 -13.88 -13.24 14.25
CA THR A 241 -13.28 -14.45 13.70
C THR A 241 -11.79 -14.37 13.97
N PRO A 242 -11.15 -15.45 14.47
CA PRO A 242 -9.72 -15.44 14.79
C PRO A 242 -8.85 -15.04 13.58
N ARG A 243 -9.35 -15.31 12.37
CA ARG A 243 -8.78 -14.89 11.09
C ARG A 243 -8.64 -13.36 10.99
N ARG A 244 -9.65 -12.59 11.40
CA ARG A 244 -9.61 -11.11 11.34
C ARG A 244 -8.62 -10.55 12.35
N GLY A 245 -8.58 -11.11 13.56
CA GLY A 245 -7.61 -10.73 14.58
C GLY A 245 -6.17 -10.95 14.11
N LEU A 246 -5.87 -12.12 13.53
CA LEU A 246 -4.55 -12.43 12.97
C LEU A 246 -4.13 -11.44 11.88
N LEU A 247 -5.00 -11.16 10.89
CA LEU A 247 -4.71 -10.20 9.83
C LEU A 247 -4.49 -8.78 10.37
N ALA A 248 -5.26 -8.37 11.39
CA ALA A 248 -5.11 -7.08 12.04
C ALA A 248 -3.75 -6.96 12.77
N ALA A 249 -3.40 -7.97 13.55
CA ALA A 249 -2.14 -8.04 14.29
C ALA A 249 -0.93 -7.94 13.36
N LEU A 250 -0.89 -8.79 12.34
CA LEU A 250 0.21 -8.85 11.38
C LEU A 250 0.35 -7.53 10.59
N LEU A 251 -0.77 -6.95 10.12
CA LEU A 251 -0.72 -5.67 9.40
C LEU A 251 -0.23 -4.52 10.30
N ALA A 252 -0.66 -4.45 11.55
CA ALA A 252 -0.20 -3.45 12.51
C ALA A 252 1.29 -3.60 12.83
N ALA A 253 1.77 -4.83 13.06
CA ALA A 253 3.17 -5.12 13.32
C ALA A 253 4.07 -4.71 12.15
N VAL A 254 3.73 -5.13 10.93
CA VAL A 254 4.47 -4.76 9.70
C VAL A 254 4.52 -3.25 9.52
N THR A 255 3.38 -2.58 9.66
CA THR A 255 3.29 -1.12 9.50
C THR A 255 4.17 -0.41 10.53
N THR A 256 4.14 -0.85 11.78
CA THR A 256 4.97 -0.26 12.85
C THR A 256 6.46 -0.43 12.57
N MET A 257 6.90 -1.67 12.32
CA MET A 257 8.32 -1.99 12.12
C MET A 257 8.92 -1.27 10.92
N VAL A 258 8.22 -1.28 9.79
CA VAL A 258 8.71 -0.65 8.56
C VAL A 258 8.77 0.87 8.70
N LEU A 259 7.77 1.49 9.33
CA LEU A 259 7.78 2.94 9.54
C LEU A 259 8.84 3.37 10.56
N ILE A 260 9.10 2.60 11.61
CA ILE A 260 10.20 2.88 12.54
C ILE A 260 11.53 2.80 11.80
N PHE A 261 11.77 1.75 11.00
CA PHE A 261 13.00 1.63 10.22
C PHE A 261 13.20 2.83 9.28
N VAL A 262 12.18 3.19 8.48
CA VAL A 262 12.25 4.35 7.58
C VAL A 262 12.50 5.65 8.36
N THR A 263 11.93 5.78 9.55
CA THR A 263 12.13 6.95 10.40
C THR A 263 13.55 7.03 10.94
N VAL A 264 14.11 5.91 11.41
CA VAL A 264 15.52 5.83 11.85
C VAL A 264 16.45 6.23 10.73
N GLU A 265 16.23 5.70 9.53
CA GLU A 265 17.02 6.04 8.34
C GLU A 265 17.00 7.55 8.05
N LEU A 266 15.80 8.15 8.05
CA LEU A 266 15.64 9.58 7.82
C LEU A 266 16.30 10.43 8.92
N LEU A 267 16.20 10.01 10.19
CA LEU A 267 16.83 10.73 11.31
C LEU A 267 18.36 10.55 11.30
N ALA A 268 18.86 9.38 10.95
CA ALA A 268 20.29 9.12 10.83
C ALA A 268 20.92 9.96 9.71
N HIS A 269 20.21 10.13 8.60
CA HIS A 269 20.73 10.88 7.45
C HIS A 269 20.51 12.40 7.54
N TYR A 270 19.33 12.85 8.00
CA TYR A 270 18.93 14.26 7.97
C TYR A 270 18.71 14.88 9.36
N GLY A 271 18.75 14.09 10.43
CA GLY A 271 18.52 14.57 11.79
C GLY A 271 19.73 15.33 12.38
N PRO A 272 19.48 16.22 13.36
CA PRO A 272 20.54 16.91 14.08
C PRO A 272 21.47 15.93 14.80
N GLU A 273 22.72 16.34 15.00
CA GLU A 273 23.76 15.51 15.66
C GLU A 273 23.36 15.07 17.08
N SER A 274 22.53 15.86 17.78
CA SER A 274 22.03 15.52 19.11
C SER A 274 21.16 14.25 19.14
N LEU A 275 20.64 13.79 18.00
CA LEU A 275 19.89 12.54 17.91
C LEU A 275 20.77 11.31 17.70
N ILE A 276 22.05 11.49 17.34
CA ILE A 276 22.93 10.38 17.00
C ILE A 276 23.65 9.91 18.27
N PRO A 277 23.42 8.67 18.73
CA PRO A 277 24.16 8.13 19.86
C PRO A 277 25.62 7.86 19.46
N ASP A 278 26.55 8.00 20.41
CA ASP A 278 27.94 7.58 20.22
C ASP A 278 28.02 6.04 20.30
N VAL A 279 27.92 5.38 19.16
CA VAL A 279 28.02 3.90 19.03
C VAL A 279 29.38 3.45 18.49
N THR A 280 30.21 4.41 18.07
CA THR A 280 31.57 4.17 17.56
C THR A 280 32.63 4.89 18.41
N PRO A 281 32.79 4.52 19.70
CA PRO A 281 33.73 5.21 20.59
C PRO A 281 35.19 5.11 20.14
N HIS A 282 35.50 4.15 19.28
CA HIS A 282 36.83 3.90 18.71
C HIS A 282 37.15 4.76 17.48
N ALA A 283 36.14 5.42 16.89
CA ALA A 283 36.31 6.33 15.77
C ALA A 283 37.21 7.51 16.15
N LEU A 284 37.91 8.07 15.15
CA LEU A 284 38.58 9.36 15.32
C LEU A 284 37.56 10.43 15.72
N PRO A 285 37.91 11.41 16.58
CA PRO A 285 36.94 12.42 17.04
C PRO A 285 36.26 13.20 15.90
N ALA A 286 36.93 13.37 14.76
CA ALA A 286 36.38 14.04 13.59
C ALA A 286 35.33 13.20 12.83
N ASP A 287 35.45 11.88 12.88
CA ASP A 287 34.62 10.94 12.09
C ASP A 287 33.54 10.25 12.93
N ARG A 288 33.57 10.43 14.25
CA ARG A 288 32.70 9.74 15.19
C ARG A 288 31.21 9.90 14.89
N VAL A 289 30.78 11.13 14.58
CA VAL A 289 29.37 11.39 14.24
C VAL A 289 28.99 10.75 12.91
N SER A 290 29.86 10.82 11.89
CA SER A 290 29.58 10.20 10.59
C SER A 290 29.54 8.68 10.67
N GLU A 291 30.47 8.05 11.40
CA GLU A 291 30.48 6.60 11.60
C GLU A 291 29.28 6.15 12.44
N SER A 292 28.97 6.86 13.52
CA SER A 292 27.80 6.53 14.35
C SER A 292 26.47 6.67 13.59
N ARG A 293 26.37 7.55 12.59
CA ARG A 293 25.19 7.65 11.71
C ARG A 293 24.99 6.42 10.82
N ILE A 294 26.08 5.74 10.45
CA ILE A 294 26.01 4.51 9.66
C ILE A 294 25.66 3.35 10.59
N GLU A 295 26.41 3.20 11.68
CA GLU A 295 26.29 2.06 12.61
C GLU A 295 24.97 2.05 13.40
N ILE A 296 24.32 3.20 13.60
CA ILE A 296 23.02 3.25 14.31
C ILE A 296 21.88 2.57 13.53
N VAL A 297 22.02 2.38 12.21
CA VAL A 297 21.01 1.74 11.36
C VAL A 297 21.03 0.21 11.52
N ASP A 298 22.20 -0.38 11.80
CA ASP A 298 22.42 -1.83 11.81
C ASP A 298 21.47 -2.61 12.72
N PRO A 299 21.25 -2.23 14.00
CA PRO A 299 20.29 -2.92 14.85
C PRO A 299 18.88 -2.92 14.27
N TYR A 300 18.50 -1.87 13.53
CA TYR A 300 17.16 -1.68 12.98
C TYR A 300 16.92 -2.47 11.69
N ILE A 301 17.95 -2.99 11.04
CA ILE A 301 17.81 -4.00 9.97
C ILE A 301 17.02 -5.21 10.47
N LEU A 302 17.16 -5.58 11.75
CA LEU A 302 16.34 -6.62 12.38
C LEU A 302 14.84 -6.32 12.28
N LEU A 303 14.41 -5.07 12.50
CA LEU A 303 12.99 -4.69 12.37
C LEU A 303 12.52 -4.84 10.93
N LEU A 304 13.37 -4.48 9.97
CA LEU A 304 13.07 -4.59 8.56
C LEU A 304 12.90 -6.08 8.15
N THR A 305 13.80 -6.96 8.62
CA THR A 305 13.71 -8.41 8.40
C THR A 305 12.46 -9.02 9.06
N LEU A 306 12.17 -8.68 10.31
CA LEU A 306 10.95 -9.13 11.01
C LEU A 306 9.68 -8.61 10.32
N GLY A 307 9.70 -7.35 9.86
CA GLY A 307 8.64 -6.75 9.06
C GLY A 307 8.39 -7.52 7.76
N ALA A 308 9.44 -7.91 7.04
CA ALA A 308 9.32 -8.73 5.83
C ALA A 308 8.75 -10.13 6.12
N LEU A 309 9.20 -10.76 7.21
CA LEU A 309 8.67 -12.05 7.65
C LEU A 309 7.16 -11.93 7.94
N PHE A 310 6.75 -10.95 8.74
CA PHE A 310 5.33 -10.74 9.04
C PHE A 310 4.51 -10.34 7.81
N ALA A 311 5.07 -9.59 6.86
CA ALA A 311 4.38 -9.25 5.61
C ALA A 311 4.19 -10.49 4.71
N THR A 312 5.16 -11.41 4.74
CA THR A 312 5.05 -12.71 4.07
C THR A 312 4.01 -13.59 4.74
N THR A 313 4.00 -13.67 6.08
CA THR A 313 2.96 -14.37 6.85
C THR A 313 1.58 -13.76 6.60
N LEU A 314 1.48 -12.43 6.54
CA LEU A 314 0.26 -11.70 6.21
C LEU A 314 -0.24 -12.07 4.82
N SER A 315 0.67 -12.22 3.85
CA SER A 315 0.36 -12.67 2.50
C SER A 315 -0.28 -14.06 2.52
N VAL A 316 0.39 -15.02 3.16
CA VAL A 316 -0.10 -16.41 3.27
C VAL A 316 -1.43 -16.47 4.01
N ALA A 317 -1.56 -15.79 5.14
CA ALA A 317 -2.80 -15.70 5.91
C ALA A 317 -3.93 -15.06 5.08
N GLY A 318 -3.64 -14.00 4.33
CA GLY A 318 -4.59 -13.36 3.43
C GLY A 318 -5.07 -14.29 2.31
N LEU A 319 -4.22 -15.20 1.83
CA LEU A 319 -4.58 -16.24 0.85
C LEU A 319 -5.46 -17.33 1.46
N VAL A 320 -5.05 -17.87 2.62
CA VAL A 320 -5.75 -18.98 3.30
C VAL A 320 -7.13 -18.57 3.82
N THR A 321 -7.28 -17.31 4.24
CA THR A 321 -8.53 -16.81 4.83
C THR A 321 -9.57 -16.38 3.82
N ARG A 322 -9.31 -16.55 2.52
CA ARG A 322 -10.23 -16.15 1.45
C ARG A 322 -11.60 -16.79 1.60
N VAL A 323 -12.64 -15.97 1.49
CA VAL A 323 -14.01 -16.46 1.51
C VAL A 323 -14.30 -17.14 0.18
N THR A 324 -14.37 -18.47 0.19
CA THR A 324 -14.81 -19.30 -0.94
C THR A 324 -16.32 -19.20 -1.12
N GLY A 325 -16.85 -17.98 -1.28
CA GLY A 325 -18.29 -17.69 -1.38
C GLY A 325 -18.98 -18.16 -2.66
N TRP A 326 -18.42 -19.15 -3.36
CA TRP A 326 -18.95 -19.65 -4.63
C TRP A 326 -19.61 -21.03 -4.53
N SER A 327 -19.40 -21.78 -3.44
CA SER A 327 -20.06 -23.08 -3.25
C SER A 327 -21.54 -22.95 -2.85
N ASP A 328 -21.89 -21.96 -2.01
CA ASP A 328 -23.24 -21.92 -1.43
C ASP A 328 -24.33 -21.30 -2.32
N ARG A 329 -23.96 -20.57 -3.38
CA ARG A 329 -24.98 -19.99 -4.30
C ARG A 329 -25.51 -20.96 -5.35
N ARG A 330 -24.92 -22.16 -5.49
CA ARG A 330 -25.36 -23.14 -6.50
C ARG A 330 -26.48 -24.07 -6.04
N VAL A 331 -26.85 -24.08 -4.76
CA VAL A 331 -27.87 -25.00 -4.23
C VAL A 331 -29.29 -24.40 -4.25
N ALA A 332 -29.45 -23.09 -4.52
CA ALA A 332 -30.75 -22.41 -4.46
C ALA A 332 -31.50 -22.28 -5.81
N ILE A 333 -31.10 -23.02 -6.84
CA ILE A 333 -31.84 -23.07 -8.12
C ILE A 333 -32.27 -24.52 -8.38
N THR A 334 -33.15 -25.04 -7.54
CA THR A 334 -34.04 -26.13 -7.95
C THR A 334 -35.36 -25.50 -8.41
N PRO A 335 -35.71 -25.60 -9.70
CA PRO A 335 -37.03 -25.19 -10.16
C PRO A 335 -38.10 -26.08 -9.49
N ARG A 336 -39.12 -25.44 -8.92
CA ARG A 336 -40.41 -26.08 -8.61
C ARG A 336 -41.34 -25.90 -9.80
#